data_AF-A0A924FDY3-F1
#
_entry.id   AF-A0A924FDY3-F1
#
_cell.length_a   1.000
_cell.length_b   1.000
_cell.length_c   1.000
_cell.angle_alpha   90.00
_cell.angle_beta   90.00
_cell.angle_gamma   90.00
#
_symmetry.space_group_name_H-M   'P 1'
#
loop_
_entity.id
_entity.type
_entity.pdbx_description
1 polymer ?
#
loop_
_entity_poly.entity_id
_entity_poly.type
_entity_poly.pdbx_seq_one_letter_code
_entity_poly.pdbx_strand_id
1 'polypeptide(L)'
;MLQIAYSPVYRLRLPEGHRFPMLKYELIYEQLLYEGTCTEANFFAPVPVDDRLVLGVHTPDYVHALKTQTVDPKMVRRIGFPLTPELIEREWIITQGTIECTQKAKQDGVAMNVAGGTHHAYPDRGEGFCMLNDVGVAAHYLLETGQVKQILVIDLDVHQGNGTAVMFQHEPRVFTFSMHGRDNYPLKKEQSDLDVELPTGTADELYLNTLYDTLPALITRVQPDFLFFVSGVDVLESDRLGKLGVGREGCKQRDRFVFELAQRHNLPVVVSMGGGYSPRLADIVEAHCNTFRVASELYF
;
A
#
# COMPACT_ATOMS: atom_id res chain seq x y z
N MET A 1 2.36 -12.90 -17.37
CA MET A 1 2.24 -11.45 -17.61
C MET A 1 1.79 -10.80 -16.32
N LEU A 2 2.26 -9.59 -16.01
CA LEU A 2 1.94 -8.91 -14.75
C LEU A 2 0.43 -8.70 -14.60
N GLN A 3 -0.12 -9.12 -13.47
CA GLN A 3 -1.54 -8.96 -13.14
C GLN A 3 -1.76 -7.72 -12.26
N ILE A 4 -2.61 -6.81 -12.72
CA ILE A 4 -2.78 -5.49 -12.12
C ILE A 4 -4.26 -5.20 -11.84
N ALA A 5 -4.62 -4.98 -10.58
CA ALA A 5 -5.95 -4.52 -10.21
C ALA A 5 -6.09 -3.03 -10.55
N TYR A 6 -7.05 -2.70 -11.41
CA TYR A 6 -7.41 -1.34 -11.76
C TYR A 6 -8.90 -1.25 -12.08
N SER A 7 -9.53 -0.18 -11.60
CA SER A 7 -10.91 0.13 -11.99
C SER A 7 -11.07 1.65 -12.11
N PRO A 8 -11.85 2.16 -13.08
CA PRO A 8 -12.09 3.60 -13.23
C PRO A 8 -12.61 4.29 -11.95
N VAL A 9 -13.31 3.56 -11.09
CA VAL A 9 -13.80 4.04 -9.78
C VAL A 9 -12.66 4.38 -8.81
N TYR A 10 -11.42 3.92 -9.05
CA TYR A 10 -10.26 4.32 -8.25
C TYR A 10 -10.01 5.84 -8.35
N ARG A 11 -10.47 6.49 -9.42
CA ARG A 11 -10.48 7.94 -9.55
C ARG A 11 -11.81 8.50 -9.04
N LEU A 12 -11.76 9.13 -7.87
CA LEU A 12 -12.87 9.94 -7.37
C LEU A 12 -12.74 11.40 -7.82
N ARG A 13 -13.86 12.10 -8.05
CA ARG A 13 -13.82 13.56 -8.18
C ARG A 13 -13.71 14.20 -6.80
N LEU A 14 -12.59 14.86 -6.56
CA LEU A 14 -12.36 15.64 -5.34
C LEU A 14 -12.55 17.14 -5.61
N PRO A 15 -12.84 17.95 -4.57
CA PRO A 15 -12.87 19.40 -4.70
C PRO A 15 -11.57 19.95 -5.29
N GLU A 16 -11.68 21.05 -6.04
CA GLU A 16 -10.51 21.74 -6.59
C GLU A 16 -9.52 22.13 -5.47
N GLY A 17 -8.23 21.93 -5.71
CA GLY A 17 -7.18 22.21 -4.72
C GLY A 17 -7.04 21.16 -3.61
N HIS A 18 -7.78 20.04 -3.66
CA HIS A 18 -7.60 18.96 -2.70
C HIS A 18 -6.16 18.44 -2.70
N ARG A 19 -5.60 18.20 -1.51
CA ARG A 19 -4.19 17.81 -1.33
C ARG A 19 -3.86 16.39 -1.82
N PHE A 20 -4.86 15.51 -1.91
CA PHE A 20 -4.68 14.15 -2.39
C PHE A 20 -4.65 14.11 -3.94
N PRO A 21 -3.57 13.61 -4.57
CA PRO A 21 -3.40 13.60 -6.03
C PRO A 21 -4.19 12.46 -6.68
N MET A 22 -5.52 12.49 -6.59
CA MET A 22 -6.41 11.42 -7.02
C MET A 22 -6.25 11.02 -8.50
N LEU A 23 -5.83 11.97 -9.34
CA LEU A 23 -5.58 11.74 -10.76
C LEU A 23 -4.42 10.77 -11.02
N LYS A 24 -3.54 10.50 -10.03
CA LYS A 24 -2.41 9.58 -10.19
C LYS A 24 -2.85 8.18 -10.62
N TYR A 25 -3.98 7.69 -10.13
CA TYR A 25 -4.43 6.32 -10.40
C TYR A 25 -4.81 6.09 -11.86
N GLU A 26 -5.53 7.04 -12.47
CA GLU A 26 -5.86 7.01 -13.89
C GLU A 26 -4.60 7.16 -14.75
N LEU A 27 -3.73 8.11 -14.39
CA LEU A 27 -2.52 8.39 -15.17
C LEU A 27 -1.48 7.26 -15.09
N ILE A 28 -1.38 6.52 -13.98
CA ILE A 28 -0.52 5.33 -13.90
C ILE A 28 -0.99 4.29 -14.93
N TYR A 29 -2.29 3.99 -14.94
CA TYR A 29 -2.88 3.06 -15.92
C TYR A 29 -2.64 3.53 -17.36
N GLU A 30 -2.94 4.79 -17.67
CA GLU A 30 -2.76 5.36 -19.02
C GLU A 30 -1.28 5.39 -19.44
N GLN A 31 -0.38 5.76 -18.53
CA GLN A 31 1.06 5.83 -18.80
C GLN A 31 1.64 4.44 -19.10
N LEU A 32 1.26 3.42 -18.33
CA LEU A 32 1.73 2.04 -18.54
C LEU A 32 1.28 1.46 -19.88
N LEU A 33 0.07 1.81 -20.34
CA LEU A 33 -0.42 1.45 -21.67
C LEU A 33 0.31 2.23 -22.77
N TYR A 34 0.44 3.55 -22.60
CA TYR A 34 1.04 4.44 -23.59
C TYR A 34 2.49 4.07 -23.90
N GLU A 35 3.28 3.74 -22.88
CA GLU A 35 4.70 3.41 -23.04
C GLU A 35 4.97 1.94 -23.40
N GLY A 36 3.93 1.11 -23.43
CA GLY A 36 4.02 -0.31 -23.80
C GLY A 36 4.54 -1.24 -22.71
N THR A 37 4.71 -0.78 -21.47
CA THR A 37 5.01 -1.64 -20.31
C THR A 37 3.87 -2.64 -20.08
N CYS A 38 2.63 -2.23 -20.31
CA CYS A 38 1.44 -3.07 -20.16
C CYS A 38 0.52 -2.95 -21.38
N THR A 39 -0.34 -3.95 -21.53
CA THR A 39 -1.49 -3.95 -22.42
C THR A 39 -2.77 -4.03 -21.58
N GLU A 40 -3.93 -3.84 -22.19
CA GLU A 40 -5.22 -4.00 -21.50
C GLU A 40 -5.38 -5.36 -20.80
N ALA A 41 -4.76 -6.42 -21.35
CA ALA A 41 -4.82 -7.76 -20.78
C ALA A 41 -4.07 -7.89 -19.44
N ASN A 42 -3.23 -6.92 -19.06
CA ASN A 42 -2.58 -6.87 -17.74
C ASN A 42 -3.55 -6.44 -16.63
N PHE A 43 -4.64 -5.78 -16.98
CA PHE A 43 -5.54 -5.15 -16.02
C PHE A 43 -6.79 -5.99 -15.80
N PHE A 44 -7.22 -6.07 -14.54
CA PHE A 44 -8.51 -6.63 -14.16
C PHE A 44 -9.25 -5.68 -13.22
N ALA A 45 -10.57 -5.64 -13.34
CA ALA A 45 -11.42 -4.78 -12.54
C ALA A 45 -12.10 -5.59 -11.42
N PRO A 46 -11.79 -5.31 -10.14
CA PRO A 46 -12.44 -5.99 -9.02
C PRO A 46 -13.90 -5.54 -8.86
N VAL A 47 -14.66 -6.31 -8.10
CA VAL A 47 -15.99 -5.93 -7.58
C VAL A 47 -15.89 -5.52 -6.11
N PRO A 48 -16.93 -4.94 -5.47
CA PRO A 48 -16.86 -4.65 -4.04
C PRO A 48 -16.62 -5.91 -3.19
N VAL A 49 -15.73 -5.81 -2.19
CA VAL A 49 -15.44 -6.90 -1.24
C VAL A 49 -16.66 -7.28 -0.39
N ASP A 50 -16.75 -8.54 0.03
CA ASP A 50 -17.75 -8.99 1.00
C ASP A 50 -17.47 -8.33 2.38
N ASP A 51 -18.49 -7.70 2.97
CA ASP A 51 -18.42 -7.10 4.31
C ASP A 51 -17.87 -8.06 5.36
N ARG A 52 -18.14 -9.37 5.25
CA ARG A 52 -17.64 -10.37 6.19
C ARG A 52 -16.10 -10.35 6.29
N LEU A 53 -15.40 -10.12 5.18
CA LEU A 53 -13.94 -10.03 5.18
C LEU A 53 -13.46 -8.72 5.81
N VAL A 54 -14.16 -7.61 5.52
CA VAL A 54 -13.87 -6.30 6.12
C VAL A 54 -14.04 -6.35 7.63
N LEU A 55 -15.11 -6.99 8.11
CA LEU A 55 -15.43 -7.20 9.52
C LEU A 55 -14.43 -8.13 10.25
N GLY A 56 -13.57 -8.84 9.52
CA GLY A 56 -12.49 -9.64 10.09
C GLY A 56 -11.37 -8.81 10.72
N VAL A 57 -11.25 -7.54 10.33
CA VAL A 57 -10.21 -6.62 10.84
C VAL A 57 -10.73 -5.25 11.27
N HIS A 58 -11.88 -4.82 10.74
CA HIS A 58 -12.57 -3.60 11.16
C HIS A 58 -13.77 -3.90 12.05
N THR A 59 -14.01 -3.01 13.01
CA THR A 59 -15.12 -3.16 13.96
C THR A 59 -16.48 -3.02 13.25
N PRO A 60 -17.51 -3.77 13.71
CA PRO A 60 -18.87 -3.67 13.15
C PRO A 60 -19.43 -2.25 13.17
N ASP A 61 -19.22 -1.51 14.25
CA ASP A 61 -19.72 -0.14 14.39
C ASP A 61 -19.07 0.80 13.36
N TYR A 62 -17.77 0.66 13.12
CA TYR A 62 -17.06 1.47 12.13
C TYR A 62 -17.52 1.15 10.69
N VAL A 63 -17.63 -0.14 10.35
CA VAL A 63 -18.12 -0.57 9.03
C VAL A 63 -19.57 -0.10 8.81
N HIS A 64 -20.44 -0.23 9.82
CA HIS A 64 -21.80 0.27 9.76
C HIS A 64 -21.84 1.79 9.55
N ALA A 65 -21.00 2.54 10.27
CA ALA A 65 -20.94 4.00 10.14
C ALA A 65 -20.48 4.44 8.75
N LEU A 66 -19.50 3.76 8.14
CA LEU A 66 -19.08 4.01 6.76
C LEU A 66 -20.22 3.76 5.78
N LYS A 67 -20.86 2.59 5.84
CA LYS A 67 -21.91 2.19 4.88
C LYS A 67 -23.19 3.02 4.99
N THR A 68 -23.51 3.52 6.19
CA THR A 68 -24.68 4.38 6.42
C THR A 68 -24.34 5.87 6.36
N GLN A 69 -23.07 6.21 6.12
CA GLN A 69 -22.56 7.59 6.09
C GLN A 69 -22.83 8.37 7.39
N THR A 70 -22.81 7.67 8.53
CA THR A 70 -23.04 8.24 9.88
C THR A 70 -21.73 8.45 10.65
N VAL A 71 -20.57 8.38 9.97
CA VAL A 71 -19.25 8.63 10.54
C VAL A 71 -19.19 10.00 11.22
N ASP A 72 -18.62 10.06 12.43
CA ASP A 72 -18.43 11.31 13.18
C ASP A 72 -17.72 12.36 12.30
N PRO A 73 -18.23 13.60 12.17
CA PRO A 73 -17.59 14.67 11.40
C PRO A 73 -16.11 14.92 11.76
N LYS A 74 -15.69 14.68 13.01
CA LYS A 74 -14.28 14.72 13.45
C LYS A 74 -13.46 13.62 12.80
N MET A 75 -14.01 12.42 12.63
CA MET A 75 -13.36 11.32 11.93
C MET A 75 -13.31 11.60 10.42
N VAL A 76 -14.37 12.13 9.81
CA VAL A 76 -14.35 12.56 8.40
C VAL A 76 -13.23 13.56 8.14
N ARG A 77 -13.01 14.53 9.05
CA ARG A 77 -11.87 15.46 8.96
C ARG A 77 -10.51 14.79 9.12
N ARG A 78 -10.39 13.73 9.93
CA ARG A 78 -9.15 12.94 10.10
C ARG A 78 -8.84 12.10 8.86
N ILE A 79 -9.86 11.47 8.28
CA ILE A 79 -9.77 10.77 7.00
C ILE A 79 -9.29 11.75 5.92
N GLY A 80 -9.87 12.95 5.88
CA GLY A 80 -9.46 14.00 4.95
C GLY A 80 -10.02 13.81 3.54
N PHE A 81 -11.16 13.13 3.42
CA PHE A 81 -11.98 13.08 2.21
C PHE A 81 -13.43 13.51 2.51
N PRO A 82 -14.14 14.09 1.53
CA PRO A 82 -15.59 14.21 1.64
C PRO A 82 -16.23 12.83 1.65
N LEU A 83 -17.09 12.54 2.64
CA LEU A 83 -17.75 11.25 2.74
C LEU A 83 -18.91 11.17 1.72
N THR A 84 -18.76 10.35 0.69
CA THR A 84 -19.78 10.11 -0.34
C THR A 84 -19.98 8.61 -0.57
N PRO A 85 -21.14 8.16 -1.11
CA PRO A 85 -21.35 6.74 -1.40
C PRO A 85 -20.30 6.18 -2.37
N GLU A 86 -19.87 6.98 -3.36
CA GLU A 86 -18.86 6.61 -4.34
C GLU A 86 -17.48 6.42 -3.70
N LEU A 87 -17.14 7.20 -2.66
CA LEU A 87 -15.93 6.99 -1.90
C LEU A 87 -15.98 5.65 -1.14
N ILE A 88 -17.12 5.31 -0.52
CA ILE A 88 -17.28 4.02 0.18
C ILE A 88 -17.16 2.86 -0.81
N GLU A 89 -17.87 2.92 -1.93
CA GLU A 89 -17.81 1.90 -2.99
C GLU A 89 -16.36 1.72 -3.49
N ARG A 90 -15.66 2.83 -3.74
CA ARG A 90 -14.26 2.82 -4.17
C ARG A 90 -13.36 2.04 -3.20
N GLU A 91 -13.46 2.27 -1.89
CA GLU A 91 -12.62 1.57 -0.92
C GLU A 91 -12.89 0.06 -0.88
N TRP A 92 -14.16 -0.35 -1.02
CA TRP A 92 -14.51 -1.76 -1.08
C TRP A 92 -13.94 -2.45 -2.32
N ILE A 93 -13.94 -1.75 -3.47
CA ILE A 93 -13.38 -2.29 -4.72
C ILE A 93 -11.85 -2.34 -4.66
N ILE A 94 -11.19 -1.31 -4.11
CA ILE A 94 -9.74 -1.31 -3.89
C ILE A 94 -9.35 -2.49 -3.01
N THR A 95 -10.08 -2.70 -1.91
CA THR A 95 -9.83 -3.79 -0.97
C THR A 95 -9.97 -5.17 -1.64
N GLN A 96 -11.02 -5.36 -2.45
CA GLN A 96 -11.17 -6.59 -3.24
C GLN A 96 -10.03 -6.77 -4.25
N GLY A 97 -9.55 -5.69 -4.88
CA GLY A 97 -8.39 -5.73 -5.76
C GLY A 97 -7.16 -6.30 -5.06
N THR A 98 -6.88 -5.85 -3.84
CA THR A 98 -5.77 -6.37 -3.03
C THR A 98 -5.97 -7.85 -2.67
N ILE A 99 -7.20 -8.30 -2.38
CA ILE A 99 -7.52 -9.72 -2.16
C ILE A 99 -7.27 -10.55 -3.43
N GLU A 100 -7.78 -10.13 -4.59
CA GLU A 100 -7.62 -10.87 -5.84
C GLU A 100 -6.15 -10.92 -6.30
N CYS A 101 -5.39 -9.85 -6.04
CA CYS A 101 -3.95 -9.85 -6.21
C CYS A 101 -3.29 -10.97 -5.40
N THR A 102 -3.81 -11.39 -4.24
CA THR A 102 -3.18 -12.48 -3.48
C THR A 102 -3.18 -13.80 -4.24
N GLN A 103 -4.27 -14.13 -4.93
CA GLN A 103 -4.38 -15.37 -5.70
C GLN A 103 -3.46 -15.33 -6.91
N LYS A 104 -3.41 -14.17 -7.58
CA LYS A 104 -2.56 -13.93 -8.74
C LYS A 104 -1.08 -13.97 -8.36
N ALA A 105 -0.68 -13.34 -7.26
CA ALA A 105 0.69 -13.39 -6.75
C ALA A 105 1.13 -14.83 -6.40
N LYS A 106 0.24 -15.66 -5.83
CA LYS A 106 0.55 -17.08 -5.57
C LYS A 106 0.80 -17.88 -6.85
N GLN A 107 0.18 -17.49 -7.96
CA GLN A 107 0.33 -18.16 -9.25
C GLN A 107 1.55 -17.64 -10.02
N ASP A 108 1.71 -16.31 -10.06
CA ASP A 108 2.64 -15.62 -10.95
C ASP A 108 3.87 -15.02 -10.23
N GLY A 109 3.96 -15.20 -8.91
CA GLY A 109 5.00 -14.64 -8.04
C GLY A 109 4.72 -13.21 -7.58
N VAL A 110 4.10 -12.37 -8.44
CA VAL A 110 3.76 -10.98 -8.13
C VAL A 110 2.40 -10.58 -8.70
N ALA A 111 1.67 -9.75 -7.95
CA ALA A 111 0.51 -9.02 -8.46
C ALA A 111 0.43 -7.65 -7.79
N MET A 112 -0.21 -6.68 -8.47
CA MET A 112 -0.16 -5.29 -8.04
C MET A 112 -1.54 -4.64 -8.07
N ASN A 113 -1.81 -3.73 -7.14
CA ASN A 113 -3.00 -2.88 -7.16
C ASN A 113 -2.57 -1.44 -7.48
N VAL A 114 -3.20 -0.80 -8.47
CA VAL A 114 -2.90 0.61 -8.83
C VAL A 114 -3.21 1.56 -7.67
N ALA A 115 -4.10 1.17 -6.76
CA ALA A 115 -4.40 1.87 -5.52
C ALA A 115 -3.98 1.06 -4.29
N GLY A 116 -4.67 1.24 -3.16
CA GLY A 116 -4.38 0.54 -1.91
C GLY A 116 -3.14 1.07 -1.19
N GLY A 117 -2.63 0.29 -0.24
CA GLY A 117 -1.57 0.73 0.68
C GLY A 117 -2.15 1.65 1.75
N THR A 118 -3.40 1.39 2.14
CA THR A 118 -4.22 2.21 3.05
C THR A 118 -3.87 1.96 4.52
N HIS A 119 -2.57 2.04 4.81
CA HIS A 119 -1.94 1.58 6.05
C HIS A 119 -2.31 2.38 7.32
N HIS A 120 -3.00 3.51 7.19
CA HIS A 120 -3.43 4.34 8.32
C HIS A 120 -4.84 3.98 8.84
N ALA A 121 -5.57 3.09 8.16
CA ALA A 121 -6.89 2.67 8.62
C ALA A 121 -6.77 1.71 9.80
N TYR A 122 -7.32 2.11 10.94
CA TYR A 122 -7.39 1.31 12.16
C TYR A 122 -8.62 0.40 12.13
N PRO A 123 -8.69 -0.58 13.05
CA PRO A 123 -9.91 -1.37 13.23
C PRO A 123 -11.18 -0.53 13.44
N ASP A 124 -11.09 0.58 14.16
CA ASP A 124 -12.25 1.36 14.62
C ASP A 124 -12.37 2.77 14.00
N ARG A 125 -11.45 3.17 13.13
CA ARG A 125 -11.45 4.51 12.52
C ARG A 125 -10.58 4.60 11.27
N GLY A 126 -10.91 5.57 10.42
CA GLY A 126 -10.05 6.02 9.32
C GLY A 126 -9.29 7.29 9.66
N GLU A 127 -8.12 7.45 9.05
CA GLU A 127 -7.30 8.67 9.11
C GLU A 127 -6.28 8.70 7.96
N GLY A 128 -5.70 9.88 7.68
CA GLY A 128 -4.57 9.98 6.74
C GLY A 128 -4.91 9.48 5.33
N PHE A 129 -6.11 9.78 4.83
CA PHE A 129 -6.65 9.29 3.55
C PHE A 129 -6.90 7.79 3.47
N CYS A 130 -6.87 7.07 4.59
CA CYS A 130 -7.14 5.64 4.65
C CYS A 130 -8.46 5.40 5.40
N MET A 131 -9.38 4.63 4.79
CA MET A 131 -10.67 4.30 5.42
C MET A 131 -10.81 2.81 5.73
N LEU A 132 -10.51 1.94 4.76
CA LEU A 132 -10.27 0.52 5.00
C LEU A 132 -8.77 0.25 4.96
N ASN A 133 -8.30 -0.82 5.60
CA ASN A 133 -6.93 -1.28 5.48
C ASN A 133 -6.89 -2.45 4.49
N ASP A 134 -6.66 -2.17 3.21
CA ASP A 134 -6.73 -3.16 2.13
C ASP A 134 -5.76 -4.33 2.32
N VAL A 135 -4.53 -4.04 2.78
CA VAL A 135 -3.53 -5.06 3.12
C VAL A 135 -4.00 -5.89 4.31
N GLY A 136 -4.57 -5.25 5.33
CA GLY A 136 -5.09 -5.91 6.52
C GLY A 136 -6.22 -6.89 6.21
N VAL A 137 -7.21 -6.46 5.42
CA VAL A 137 -8.31 -7.33 4.99
C VAL A 137 -7.80 -8.50 4.15
N ALA A 138 -6.87 -8.25 3.22
CA ALA A 138 -6.29 -9.32 2.39
C ALA A 138 -5.45 -10.32 3.20
N ALA A 139 -4.69 -9.84 4.19
CA ALA A 139 -3.95 -10.70 5.11
C ALA A 139 -4.90 -11.56 5.95
N HIS A 140 -5.96 -10.98 6.51
CA HIS A 140 -7.00 -11.73 7.22
C HIS A 140 -7.63 -12.79 6.32
N TYR A 141 -7.99 -12.45 5.09
CA TYR A 141 -8.54 -13.42 4.13
C TYR A 141 -7.60 -14.62 3.91
N LEU A 142 -6.30 -14.39 3.72
CA LEU A 142 -5.33 -15.47 3.52
C LEU A 142 -5.20 -16.38 4.75
N LEU A 143 -5.20 -15.79 5.96
CA LEU A 143 -5.11 -16.54 7.21
C LEU A 143 -6.39 -17.33 7.50
N GLU A 144 -7.56 -16.71 7.35
CA GLU A 144 -8.87 -17.32 7.60
C GLU A 144 -9.14 -18.49 6.64
N THR A 145 -8.67 -18.37 5.39
CA THR A 145 -8.78 -19.45 4.40
C THR A 145 -7.67 -20.50 4.49
N GLY A 146 -6.74 -20.36 5.45
CA GLY A 146 -5.63 -21.31 5.65
C GLY A 146 -4.64 -21.37 4.49
N GLN A 147 -4.58 -20.31 3.68
CA GLN A 147 -3.81 -20.27 2.45
C GLN A 147 -2.33 -19.95 2.66
N VAL A 148 -2.00 -19.38 3.80
CA VAL A 148 -0.66 -18.96 4.24
C VAL A 148 -0.58 -19.15 5.76
N LYS A 149 0.63 -19.24 6.31
CA LYS A 149 0.84 -19.42 7.75
C LYS A 149 1.55 -18.23 8.41
N GLN A 150 2.37 -17.51 7.65
CA GLN A 150 3.15 -16.40 8.15
C GLN A 150 3.29 -15.32 7.07
N ILE A 151 2.72 -14.17 7.34
CA ILE A 151 2.75 -13.00 6.46
C ILE A 151 3.83 -12.04 6.95
N LEU A 152 4.56 -11.43 6.02
CA LEU A 152 5.38 -10.25 6.29
C LEU A 152 4.83 -9.06 5.50
N VAL A 153 4.39 -8.02 6.22
CA VAL A 153 4.03 -6.73 5.63
C VAL A 153 5.27 -5.84 5.63
N ILE A 154 5.71 -5.47 4.43
CA ILE A 154 6.83 -4.57 4.16
C ILE A 154 6.22 -3.21 3.83
N ASP A 155 6.26 -2.28 4.78
CA ASP A 155 5.75 -0.92 4.59
C ASP A 155 6.90 0.07 4.44
N LEU A 156 7.09 0.54 3.21
CA LEU A 156 8.13 1.51 2.82
C LEU A 156 7.54 2.84 2.37
N ASP A 157 6.29 3.12 2.74
CA ASP A 157 5.73 4.47 2.73
C ASP A 157 6.49 5.37 3.72
N VAL A 158 6.58 6.67 3.44
CA VAL A 158 7.30 7.60 4.31
C VAL A 158 6.63 7.77 5.68
N HIS A 159 5.33 7.49 5.76
CA HIS A 159 4.54 7.53 6.98
C HIS A 159 4.53 6.15 7.64
N GLN A 160 4.45 6.11 8.98
CA GLN A 160 4.31 4.81 9.65
C GLN A 160 2.93 4.21 9.35
N GLY A 161 2.89 2.93 8.97
CA GLY A 161 1.69 2.11 8.85
C GLY A 161 1.01 1.79 10.17
N ASN A 162 0.65 2.83 10.93
CA ASN A 162 0.10 2.76 12.27
C ASN A 162 -1.23 1.98 12.37
N GLY A 163 -2.09 2.08 11.35
CA GLY A 163 -3.32 1.29 11.27
C GLY A 163 -3.03 -0.21 11.15
N THR A 164 -2.08 -0.57 10.29
CA THR A 164 -1.62 -1.97 10.11
C THR A 164 -0.96 -2.50 11.37
N ALA A 165 -0.12 -1.71 12.04
CA ALA A 165 0.52 -2.08 13.30
C ALA A 165 -0.51 -2.42 14.39
N VAL A 166 -1.48 -1.54 14.63
CA VAL A 166 -2.53 -1.79 15.64
C VAL A 166 -3.47 -2.93 15.24
N MET A 167 -3.72 -3.10 13.95
CA MET A 167 -4.55 -4.18 13.44
C MET A 167 -3.97 -5.57 13.75
N PHE A 168 -2.65 -5.72 13.74
CA PHE A 168 -1.98 -7.01 13.93
C PHE A 168 -1.17 -7.14 15.22
N GLN A 169 -1.25 -6.18 16.14
CA GLN A 169 -0.51 -6.19 17.42
C GLN A 169 -0.68 -7.46 18.29
N HIS A 170 -1.73 -8.25 18.04
CA HIS A 170 -2.04 -9.49 18.76
C HIS A 170 -2.17 -10.70 17.82
N GLU A 171 -1.69 -10.58 16.58
CA GLU A 171 -1.75 -11.63 15.56
C GLU A 171 -0.33 -12.01 15.12
N PRO A 172 0.33 -12.98 15.79
CA PRO A 172 1.73 -13.31 15.53
C PRO A 172 1.98 -13.88 14.13
N ARG A 173 0.93 -14.30 13.40
CA ARG A 173 1.02 -14.78 12.02
C ARG A 173 1.20 -13.66 11.00
N VAL A 174 1.11 -12.39 11.41
CA VAL A 174 1.41 -11.23 10.57
C VAL A 174 2.52 -10.43 11.23
N PHE A 175 3.69 -10.40 10.59
CA PHE A 175 4.79 -9.55 11.03
C PHE A 175 4.70 -8.21 10.30
N THR A 176 4.69 -7.11 11.04
CA THR A 176 4.62 -5.74 10.51
C THR A 176 5.98 -5.06 10.57
N PHE A 177 6.54 -4.74 9.40
CA PHE A 177 7.78 -3.97 9.27
C PHE A 177 7.48 -2.63 8.61
N SER A 178 7.83 -1.54 9.31
CA SER A 178 7.71 -0.18 8.78
C SER A 178 9.06 0.52 8.82
N MET A 179 9.53 1.00 7.66
CA MET A 179 10.71 1.87 7.55
C MET A 179 10.28 3.24 7.06
N HIS A 180 10.17 4.19 7.98
CA HIS A 180 9.46 5.45 7.77
C HIS A 180 10.24 6.66 8.28
N GLY A 181 9.83 7.87 7.90
CA GLY A 181 10.43 9.10 8.41
C GLY A 181 10.07 9.34 9.87
N ARG A 182 11.07 9.46 10.75
CA ARG A 182 10.88 9.69 12.19
C ARG A 182 9.93 10.86 12.47
N ASP A 183 10.16 11.96 11.77
CA ASP A 183 9.47 13.23 11.97
C ASP A 183 8.23 13.38 11.05
N ASN A 184 7.85 12.33 10.31
CA ASN A 184 6.65 12.27 9.47
C ASN A 184 5.41 11.86 10.29
N TYR A 185 4.23 12.03 9.70
CA TYR A 185 2.97 11.53 10.27
C TYR A 185 3.02 10.01 10.47
N PRO A 186 2.35 9.45 11.50
CA PRO A 186 1.66 10.14 12.60
C PRO A 186 2.65 10.73 13.62
N LEU A 187 2.25 11.83 14.29
CA LEU A 187 3.08 12.46 15.34
C LEU A 187 3.33 11.53 16.52
N LYS A 188 2.31 10.74 16.88
CA LYS A 188 2.44 9.63 17.82
C LYS A 188 2.50 8.35 17.00
N LYS A 189 3.67 7.72 16.99
CA LYS A 189 3.87 6.41 16.38
C LYS A 189 3.18 5.33 17.22
N GLU A 190 2.62 4.34 16.54
CA GLU A 190 2.21 3.08 17.16
C GLU A 190 3.41 2.12 17.17
N GLN A 191 3.24 0.91 17.72
CA GLN A 191 4.31 -0.08 17.77
C GLN A 191 4.04 -1.18 16.74
N SER A 192 4.88 -1.26 15.70
CA SER A 192 4.96 -2.40 14.79
C SER A 192 5.84 -3.51 15.40
N ASP A 193 5.95 -4.65 14.74
CA ASP A 193 6.90 -5.69 15.14
C ASP A 193 8.37 -5.27 14.88
N LEU A 194 8.58 -4.45 13.85
CA LEU A 194 9.84 -3.75 13.60
C LEU A 194 9.57 -2.36 12.99
N ASP A 195 9.94 -1.32 13.74
CA ASP A 195 9.97 0.06 13.25
C ASP A 195 11.43 0.50 13.04
N VAL A 196 11.71 1.05 11.85
CA VAL A 196 12.99 1.68 11.51
C VAL A 196 12.73 3.14 11.20
N GLU A 197 13.08 4.01 12.14
CA GLU A 197 12.88 5.45 12.03
C GLU A 197 14.06 6.11 11.29
N LEU A 198 13.79 6.67 10.12
CA LEU A 198 14.76 7.39 9.30
C LEU A 198 14.79 8.88 9.65
N PRO A 199 15.98 9.50 9.84
CA PRO A 199 16.09 10.93 10.04
C PRO A 199 15.53 11.74 8.84
N THR A 200 15.00 12.93 9.11
CA THR A 200 14.66 13.92 8.08
C THR A 200 15.86 14.15 7.15
N GLY A 201 15.61 14.17 5.84
CA GLY A 201 16.61 14.37 4.80
C GLY A 201 17.43 13.13 4.43
N THR A 202 17.07 11.94 4.93
CA THR A 202 17.72 10.68 4.54
C THR A 202 17.66 10.50 3.02
N ALA A 203 18.83 10.44 2.38
CA ALA A 203 19.00 10.24 0.94
C ALA A 203 19.26 8.76 0.58
N ASP A 204 19.41 8.50 -0.71
CA ASP A 204 19.51 7.16 -1.32
C ASP A 204 20.44 6.20 -0.58
N GLU A 205 21.69 6.58 -0.32
CA GLU A 205 22.69 5.68 0.25
C GLU A 205 22.28 5.16 1.62
N LEU A 206 21.88 6.05 2.54
CA LEU A 206 21.47 5.65 3.88
C LEU A 206 20.14 4.89 3.85
N TYR A 207 19.18 5.32 3.03
CA TYR A 207 17.89 4.65 2.87
C TYR A 207 18.07 3.20 2.39
N LEU A 208 18.80 3.03 1.30
CA LEU A 208 18.98 1.73 0.65
C LEU A 208 19.84 0.80 1.50
N ASN A 209 20.96 1.27 2.07
CA ASN A 209 21.80 0.43 2.93
C ASN A 209 21.03 -0.06 4.17
N THR A 210 20.21 0.81 4.78
CA THR A 210 19.36 0.40 5.91
C THR A 210 18.39 -0.71 5.51
N LEU A 211 17.77 -0.61 4.32
CA LEU A 211 16.88 -1.66 3.81
C LEU A 211 17.64 -2.94 3.46
N TYR A 212 18.83 -2.83 2.85
CA TYR A 212 19.69 -3.94 2.45
C TYR A 212 20.16 -4.77 3.64
N ASP A 213 20.42 -4.12 4.78
CA ASP A 213 20.78 -4.80 6.02
C ASP A 213 19.55 -5.40 6.73
N THR A 214 18.42 -4.69 6.70
CA THR A 214 17.24 -5.03 7.51
C THR A 214 16.42 -6.18 6.90
N LEU A 215 16.04 -6.06 5.63
CA LEU A 215 15.01 -6.93 5.05
C LEU A 215 15.47 -8.39 4.87
N PRO A 216 16.71 -8.71 4.44
CA PRO A 216 17.19 -10.10 4.37
C PRO A 216 17.25 -10.79 5.74
N ALA A 217 17.72 -10.06 6.77
CA ALA A 217 17.71 -10.55 8.15
C ALA A 217 16.28 -10.82 8.62
N LEU A 218 15.34 -9.93 8.26
CA LEU A 218 13.95 -10.08 8.62
C LEU A 218 13.29 -11.31 7.98
N ILE A 219 13.46 -11.52 6.67
CA ILE A 219 12.94 -12.71 5.98
C ILE A 219 13.51 -13.99 6.59
N THR A 220 14.80 -14.01 6.93
CA THR A 220 15.44 -15.16 7.59
C THR A 220 14.83 -15.44 8.98
N ARG A 221 14.55 -14.38 9.74
CA ARG A 221 14.00 -14.49 11.10
C ARG A 221 12.52 -14.87 11.12
N VAL A 222 11.72 -14.22 10.28
CA VAL A 222 10.25 -14.37 10.26
C VAL A 222 9.84 -15.61 9.50
N GLN A 223 10.61 -16.03 8.48
CA GLN A 223 10.28 -17.12 7.59
C GLN A 223 8.85 -17.01 7.01
N PRO A 224 8.49 -15.85 6.41
CA PRO A 224 7.17 -15.68 5.84
C PRO A 224 6.95 -16.66 4.68
N ASP A 225 5.70 -17.01 4.41
CA ASP A 225 5.28 -17.70 3.19
C ASP A 225 4.45 -16.79 2.26
N PHE A 226 4.27 -15.51 2.62
CA PHE A 226 3.62 -14.50 1.80
C PHE A 226 4.06 -13.07 2.16
N LEU A 227 4.17 -12.20 1.16
CA LEU A 227 4.55 -10.79 1.34
C LEU A 227 3.44 -9.83 0.90
N PHE A 228 3.22 -8.79 1.69
CA PHE A 228 2.60 -7.56 1.22
C PHE A 228 3.65 -6.45 1.18
N PHE A 229 3.67 -5.66 0.12
CA PHE A 229 4.60 -4.55 -0.05
C PHE A 229 3.84 -3.25 -0.33
N VAL A 230 3.89 -2.31 0.62
CA VAL A 230 3.39 -0.94 0.44
C VAL A 230 4.51 -0.09 -0.15
N SER A 231 4.42 0.16 -1.46
CA SER A 231 5.43 0.88 -2.25
C SER A 231 5.11 2.37 -2.37
N GLY A 232 4.95 3.05 -1.23
CA GLY A 232 4.74 4.50 -1.19
C GLY A 232 5.86 5.26 -1.88
N VAL A 233 5.54 6.25 -2.71
CA VAL A 233 6.55 7.10 -3.39
C VAL A 233 6.72 8.46 -2.72
N ASP A 234 6.12 8.65 -1.55
CA ASP A 234 6.29 9.86 -0.74
C ASP A 234 7.62 9.90 0.05
N VAL A 235 8.49 8.91 -0.16
CA VAL A 235 9.90 8.96 0.24
C VAL A 235 10.74 9.89 -0.64
N LEU A 236 10.21 10.30 -1.81
CA LEU A 236 10.92 11.12 -2.78
C LEU A 236 11.32 12.49 -2.20
N GLU A 237 12.49 12.99 -2.60
CA GLU A 237 12.95 14.34 -2.25
C GLU A 237 11.99 15.46 -2.70
N SER A 238 11.18 15.19 -3.73
CA SER A 238 10.19 16.13 -4.27
C SER A 238 8.85 16.07 -3.54
N ASP A 239 8.65 15.10 -2.65
CA ASP A 239 7.39 14.92 -1.94
C ASP A 239 7.18 16.05 -0.92
N ARG A 240 5.94 16.56 -0.83
CA ARG A 240 5.60 17.68 0.06
C ARG A 240 5.09 17.24 1.43
N LEU A 241 4.67 15.98 1.57
CA LEU A 241 4.21 15.39 2.82
C LEU A 241 5.30 14.49 3.44
N GLY A 242 6.19 13.94 2.62
CA GLY A 242 7.45 13.31 3.00
C GLY A 242 8.49 14.31 3.50
N LYS A 243 9.42 13.82 4.34
CA LYS A 243 10.59 14.58 4.80
C LYS A 243 11.92 13.86 4.51
N LEU A 244 11.90 12.86 3.64
CA LEU A 244 13.10 12.17 3.19
C LEU A 244 13.64 12.84 1.91
N GLY A 245 14.82 12.42 1.48
CA GLY A 245 15.54 12.98 0.34
C GLY A 245 15.88 11.89 -0.69
N VAL A 246 15.02 10.88 -0.85
CA VAL A 246 15.29 9.76 -1.76
C VAL A 246 15.06 10.24 -3.20
N GLY A 247 16.04 10.03 -4.07
CA GLY A 247 15.91 10.28 -5.50
C GLY A 247 14.98 9.26 -6.16
N ARG A 248 14.48 9.60 -7.35
CA ARG A 248 13.62 8.68 -8.11
C ARG A 248 14.32 7.34 -8.43
N GLU A 249 15.61 7.39 -8.73
CA GLU A 249 16.40 6.17 -8.98
C GLU A 249 16.60 5.35 -7.70
N GLY A 250 16.84 6.00 -6.55
CA GLY A 250 16.87 5.33 -5.25
C GLY A 250 15.53 4.63 -4.92
N CYS A 251 14.40 5.30 -5.17
CA CYS A 251 13.07 4.71 -5.02
C CYS A 251 12.86 3.49 -5.94
N LYS A 252 13.35 3.55 -7.19
CA LYS A 252 13.32 2.40 -8.11
C LYS A 252 14.22 1.25 -7.65
N GLN A 253 15.40 1.55 -7.13
CA GLN A 253 16.34 0.56 -6.58
C GLN A 253 15.77 -0.14 -5.35
N ARG A 254 15.08 0.60 -4.46
CA ARG A 254 14.31 0.04 -3.35
C ARG A 254 13.34 -1.04 -3.85
N ASP A 255 12.51 -0.70 -4.83
CA ASP A 255 11.47 -1.61 -5.34
C ASP A 255 12.11 -2.85 -5.97
N ARG A 256 13.16 -2.66 -6.79
CA ARG A 256 13.94 -3.76 -7.38
C ARG A 256 14.49 -4.70 -6.31
N PHE A 257 15.08 -4.16 -5.25
CA PHE A 257 15.65 -4.96 -4.19
C PHE A 257 14.60 -5.82 -3.48
N VAL A 258 13.43 -5.25 -3.16
CA VAL A 258 12.32 -6.00 -2.55
C VAL A 258 11.87 -7.14 -3.48
N PHE A 259 11.72 -6.87 -4.78
CA PHE A 259 11.33 -7.88 -5.75
C PHE A 259 12.36 -8.99 -5.94
N GLU A 260 13.63 -8.66 -6.08
CA GLU A 260 14.73 -9.63 -6.21
C GLU A 260 14.81 -10.54 -4.98
N LEU A 261 14.59 -9.98 -3.79
CA LEU A 261 14.59 -10.74 -2.55
C LEU A 261 13.37 -11.66 -2.46
N ALA A 262 12.19 -11.19 -2.84
CA ALA A 262 10.98 -12.02 -2.94
C ALA A 262 11.20 -13.21 -3.90
N GLN A 263 11.74 -12.96 -5.10
CA GLN A 263 12.06 -14.02 -6.06
C GLN A 263 13.09 -15.02 -5.53
N ARG A 264 14.18 -14.52 -4.94
CA ARG A 264 15.26 -15.36 -4.38
C ARG A 264 14.73 -16.34 -3.33
N HIS A 265 13.73 -15.93 -2.57
CA HIS A 265 13.10 -16.75 -1.53
C HIS A 265 11.82 -17.46 -1.99
N ASN A 266 11.44 -17.35 -3.27
CA ASN A 266 10.19 -17.89 -3.83
C ASN A 266 8.94 -17.43 -3.06
N LEU A 267 8.91 -16.16 -2.64
CA LEU A 267 7.82 -15.58 -1.87
C LEU A 267 6.84 -14.84 -2.79
N PRO A 268 5.56 -15.23 -2.83
CA PRO A 268 4.53 -14.44 -3.48
C PRO A 268 4.44 -13.04 -2.85
N VAL A 269 4.36 -12.00 -3.68
CA VAL A 269 4.24 -10.61 -3.21
C VAL A 269 3.07 -9.87 -3.85
N VAL A 270 2.24 -9.24 -3.02
CA VAL A 270 1.24 -8.27 -3.45
C VAL A 270 1.74 -6.87 -3.17
N VAL A 271 1.69 -6.01 -4.20
CA VAL A 271 2.16 -4.62 -4.09
C VAL A 271 0.98 -3.66 -4.16
N SER A 272 0.93 -2.72 -3.22
CA SER A 272 -0.02 -1.59 -3.25
C SER A 272 0.74 -0.26 -3.23
N MET A 273 0.15 0.78 -3.82
CA MET A 273 0.89 2.01 -4.11
C MET A 273 1.09 2.94 -2.91
N GLY A 274 0.23 2.93 -1.90
CA GLY A 274 0.38 3.83 -0.75
C GLY A 274 0.41 5.32 -1.12
N GLY A 275 1.24 6.08 -0.41
CA GLY A 275 1.42 7.51 -0.53
C GLY A 275 2.20 7.99 -1.76
N GLY A 276 2.29 9.30 -1.90
CA GLY A 276 2.90 9.99 -3.03
C GLY A 276 2.15 11.28 -3.34
N TYR A 277 2.81 12.42 -3.13
CA TYR A 277 2.24 13.76 -3.02
C TYR A 277 3.13 14.88 -3.60
N SER A 278 4.16 14.55 -4.38
CA SER A 278 5.00 15.54 -5.07
C SER A 278 4.16 16.59 -5.82
N PRO A 279 4.56 17.88 -5.82
CA PRO A 279 3.79 18.94 -6.46
C PRO A 279 3.50 18.72 -7.94
N ARG A 280 4.46 18.08 -8.65
CA ARG A 280 4.28 17.67 -10.04
C ARG A 280 3.73 16.26 -10.07
N LEU A 281 2.52 16.11 -10.61
CA LEU A 281 1.88 14.81 -10.75
C LEU A 281 2.71 13.81 -11.58
N ALA A 282 3.46 14.32 -12.57
CA ALA A 282 4.37 13.50 -13.36
C ALA A 282 5.45 12.81 -12.53
N ASP A 283 5.93 13.42 -11.44
CA ASP A 283 6.96 12.81 -10.58
C ASP A 283 6.36 11.62 -9.80
N ILE A 284 5.11 11.76 -9.34
CA ILE A 284 4.37 10.69 -8.65
C ILE A 284 4.09 9.52 -9.62
N VAL A 285 3.52 9.83 -10.79
CA VAL A 285 3.14 8.83 -11.79
C VAL A 285 4.38 8.06 -12.26
N GLU A 286 5.46 8.77 -12.59
CA GLU A 286 6.69 8.15 -13.07
C GLU A 286 7.36 7.27 -12.01
N ALA A 287 7.35 7.69 -10.73
CA ALA A 287 7.87 6.87 -9.64
C ALA A 287 7.06 5.58 -9.43
N HIS A 288 5.73 5.66 -9.40
CA HIS A 288 4.90 4.45 -9.32
C HIS A 288 5.05 3.57 -10.57
N CYS A 289 5.08 4.14 -11.78
CA CYS A 289 5.32 3.38 -13.02
C CYS A 289 6.65 2.63 -12.99
N ASN A 290 7.69 3.19 -12.35
CA ASN A 290 8.95 2.45 -12.15
C ASN A 290 8.76 1.16 -11.33
N THR A 291 7.91 1.14 -10.31
CA THR A 291 7.57 -0.08 -9.57
C THR A 291 7.00 -1.15 -10.51
N PHE A 292 6.03 -0.79 -11.37
CA PHE A 292 5.42 -1.72 -12.34
C PHE A 292 6.41 -2.19 -13.41
N ARG A 293 7.25 -1.29 -13.94
CA ARG A 293 8.29 -1.64 -14.92
C ARG A 293 9.27 -2.64 -14.35
N VAL A 294 9.74 -2.42 -13.12
CA VAL A 294 10.67 -3.32 -12.44
C VAL A 294 10.02 -4.68 -12.17
N ALA A 295 8.76 -4.70 -11.71
CA ALA A 295 8.02 -5.95 -11.54
C ALA A 295 7.86 -6.70 -12.87
N SER A 296 7.53 -6.00 -13.96
CA SER A 296 7.43 -6.61 -15.29
C SER A 296 8.78 -7.19 -15.74
N GLU A 297 9.86 -6.42 -15.63
CA GLU A 297 11.21 -6.82 -16.05
C GLU A 297 11.74 -8.06 -15.31
N LEU A 298 11.47 -8.16 -14.01
CA LEU A 298 12.01 -9.25 -13.18
C LEU A 298 11.18 -10.54 -13.29
N TYR A 299 9.86 -10.45 -13.49
CA TYR A 299 8.97 -11.61 -13.43
C TYR A 299 8.50 -12.14 -14.79
N PHE A 300 8.60 -11.38 -15.89
CA PHE A 300 8.02 -11.74 -17.20
C PHE A 300 8.89 -11.33 -18.40
#